data_AF-A0AAU2M044-F1
#
_entry.id   AF-A0AAU2M044-F1
#
_cell.length_a   1.000
_cell.length_b   1.000
_cell.length_c   1.000
_cell.angle_alpha   90.00
_cell.angle_beta   90.00
_cell.angle_gamma   90.00
#
_symmetry.space_group_name_H-M   'P 1'
#
loop_
_entity.id
_entity.type
_entity.pdbx_description
1 polymer ?
#
loop_
_entity_poly.entity_id
_entity_poly.type
_entity_poly.pdbx_seq_one_letter_code
_entity_poly.pdbx_strand_id
1 'polypeptide(L)'
;MAWRRRRSAAAPHYDPAFGDKALSEACQDVAAGRWQGPRDLLAAGGPHDWDRRSHRIRLLANAAADRRVAEAWQSAEPHSPDAVVLRADIEVMRMFAVARRGTMPAVNRLDWTARICLHASEAAPDDPHPWVSLVTLARLYEGGHAETGRWWQELCARDPYHREAHHQGLRYVSARWHGSHGRASTFARERAAAAPLGSPLAVLPQVARAEQYRHRAEHEGPGSLDLLHHWSGDAELWDLRTTMERWIGFRTASGAQDVADLNHLAHALVHADLLTEAAAVFELLDGRATRVPWSYTGDPEQQYTRWRTRAGAAGTR
;
A
#
# COMPACT_ATOMS: atom_id res chain seq x y z
N MET A 1 14.15 -45.76 14.57
CA MET A 1 14.20 -44.58 13.67
C MET A 1 13.20 -43.55 14.16
N ALA A 2 13.67 -42.53 14.87
CA ALA A 2 12.80 -41.47 15.41
C ALA A 2 12.40 -40.53 14.28
N TRP A 3 11.11 -40.53 13.94
CA TRP A 3 10.50 -39.60 13.00
C TRP A 3 10.65 -38.19 13.57
N ARG A 4 11.62 -37.41 13.06
CA ARG A 4 11.70 -35.97 13.34
C ARG A 4 10.39 -35.37 12.84
N ARG A 5 9.48 -35.05 13.76
CA ARG A 5 8.37 -34.13 13.48
C ARG A 5 8.98 -32.87 12.87
N ARG A 6 8.79 -32.65 11.57
CA ARG A 6 8.94 -31.32 10.97
C ARG A 6 8.11 -30.39 11.86
N ARG A 7 8.74 -29.43 12.55
CA ARG A 7 8.00 -28.29 13.12
C ARG A 7 7.17 -27.76 11.96
N SER A 8 5.83 -27.76 12.07
CA SER A 8 5.04 -27.01 11.10
C SER A 8 5.60 -25.59 11.13
N ALA A 9 5.82 -25.00 9.96
CA ALA A 9 6.11 -23.58 9.91
C ALA A 9 5.02 -22.87 10.71
N ALA A 10 5.39 -21.99 11.64
CA ALA A 10 4.40 -21.21 12.39
C ALA A 10 3.49 -20.49 11.38
N ALA A 11 2.19 -20.45 11.67
CA ALA A 11 1.20 -19.82 10.81
C ALA A 11 1.61 -18.37 10.48
N PRO A 12 1.33 -17.87 9.27
CA PRO A 12 1.67 -16.50 8.90
C PRO A 12 1.00 -15.48 9.83
N HIS A 13 1.74 -14.46 10.23
CA HIS A 13 1.21 -13.39 11.08
C HIS A 13 0.64 -12.26 10.21
N TYR A 14 -0.67 -12.04 10.30
CA TYR A 14 -1.37 -10.94 9.63
C TYR A 14 -1.65 -9.82 10.63
N ASP A 15 -0.90 -8.73 10.51
CA ASP A 15 -1.09 -7.52 11.30
C ASP A 15 -1.14 -6.30 10.37
N PRO A 16 -2.31 -5.68 10.19
CA PRO A 16 -2.45 -4.49 9.35
C PRO A 16 -1.57 -3.31 9.80
N ALA A 17 -1.23 -3.21 11.08
CA ALA A 17 -0.42 -2.14 11.65
C ALA A 17 1.10 -2.43 11.58
N PHE A 18 1.48 -3.59 11.04
CA PHE A 18 2.87 -3.99 10.81
C PHE A 18 3.81 -3.84 12.01
N GLY A 19 3.30 -4.09 13.22
CA GLY A 19 4.02 -3.98 14.48
C GLY A 19 3.88 -2.64 15.21
N ASP A 20 3.18 -1.65 14.62
CA ASP A 20 2.81 -0.41 15.32
C ASP A 20 1.67 -0.68 16.32
N LYS A 21 2.07 -1.03 17.55
CA LYS A 21 1.13 -1.33 18.66
C LYS A 21 0.24 -0.13 18.98
N ALA A 22 0.78 1.09 18.97
CA ALA A 22 0.03 2.29 19.27
C ALA A 22 -1.05 2.56 18.20
N LEU A 23 -0.75 2.26 16.92
CA LEU A 23 -1.75 2.28 15.85
C LEU A 23 -2.85 1.22 16.06
N SER A 24 -2.47 0.02 16.50
CA SER A 24 -3.44 -1.05 16.78
C SER A 24 -4.41 -0.66 17.90
N GLU A 25 -3.89 -0.08 18.99
CA GLU A 25 -4.67 0.42 20.13
C GLU A 25 -5.58 1.59 19.70
N ALA A 26 -5.06 2.55 18.93
CA ALA A 26 -5.86 3.65 18.41
C ALA A 26 -6.98 3.18 17.45
N CYS A 27 -6.76 2.12 16.67
CA CYS A 27 -7.82 1.51 15.87
C CYS A 27 -8.92 0.88 16.74
N GLN A 28 -8.57 0.28 17.88
CA GLN A 28 -9.55 -0.25 18.84
C GLN A 28 -10.35 0.87 19.50
N ASP A 29 -9.71 2.00 19.81
CA ASP A 29 -10.39 3.21 20.29
C ASP A 29 -11.40 3.73 19.27
N VAL A 30 -11.01 3.84 18.00
CA VAL A 30 -11.93 4.21 16.89
C VAL A 30 -13.12 3.27 16.81
N ALA A 31 -12.86 1.95 16.89
CA ALA A 31 -13.92 0.95 16.84
C ALA A 31 -14.93 1.12 17.98
N ALA A 32 -14.45 1.56 19.15
CA ALA A 32 -15.24 1.90 20.33
C ALA A 32 -15.79 3.34 20.34
N GLY A 33 -15.57 4.14 19.27
CA GLY A 33 -16.06 5.51 19.15
C GLY A 33 -15.25 6.56 19.94
N ARG A 34 -14.06 6.22 20.43
CA ARG A 34 -13.14 7.12 21.14
C ARG A 34 -12.17 7.76 20.15
N TRP A 35 -11.99 9.07 20.24
CA TRP A 35 -11.08 9.84 19.36
C TRP A 35 -9.75 10.22 20.01
N GLN A 36 -9.62 10.06 21.33
CA GLN A 36 -8.44 10.45 22.09
C GLN A 36 -7.20 9.62 21.69
N GLY A 37 -7.32 8.30 21.51
CA GLY A 37 -6.22 7.46 21.03
C GLY A 37 -5.66 7.89 19.67
N PRO A 38 -6.50 8.04 18.63
CA PRO A 38 -6.08 8.60 17.33
C PRO A 38 -5.41 9.98 17.44
N ARG A 39 -5.95 10.87 18.27
CA ARG A 39 -5.36 12.18 18.53
C ARG A 39 -3.94 12.07 19.08
N ASP A 40 -3.79 11.35 20.18
CA ASP A 40 -2.51 11.26 20.89
C ASP A 40 -1.47 10.54 20.00
N LEU A 41 -1.91 9.55 19.21
CA LEU A 41 -1.07 8.84 18.24
C LEU A 41 -0.55 9.75 17.12
N LEU A 42 -1.41 10.61 16.55
CA LEU A 42 -1.03 11.51 15.45
C LEU A 42 -0.17 12.67 15.97
N ALA A 43 -0.45 13.18 17.18
CA ALA A 43 0.34 14.20 17.84
C ALA A 43 1.74 13.72 18.25
N ALA A 44 1.91 12.43 18.56
CA ALA A 44 3.19 11.84 18.95
C ALA A 44 4.15 11.58 17.76
N GLY A 45 3.74 11.87 16.52
CA GLY A 45 4.58 11.67 15.33
C GLY A 45 5.82 12.57 15.32
N GLY A 46 6.94 12.05 14.83
CA GLY A 46 8.12 12.87 14.56
C GLY A 46 7.88 13.85 13.40
N PRO A 47 8.54 15.02 13.39
CA PRO A 47 8.42 15.96 12.28
C PRO A 47 8.87 15.26 10.98
N HIS A 48 8.07 15.40 9.92
CA HIS A 48 8.33 14.84 8.59
C HIS A 48 8.40 13.30 8.47
N ASP A 49 7.95 12.53 9.47
CA ASP A 49 7.72 11.06 9.30
C ASP A 49 6.40 10.81 8.55
N TRP A 50 6.35 11.29 7.30
CA TRP A 50 5.14 11.29 6.48
C TRP A 50 4.68 9.90 6.09
N ASP A 51 5.60 8.96 5.87
CA ASP A 51 5.27 7.57 5.58
C ASP A 51 4.49 6.93 6.74
N ARG A 52 5.00 7.06 7.97
CA ARG A 52 4.30 6.53 9.16
C ARG A 52 3.00 7.25 9.43
N ARG A 53 2.98 8.58 9.32
CA ARG A 53 1.77 9.37 9.49
C ARG A 53 0.68 8.93 8.51
N SER A 54 1.02 8.80 7.23
CA SER A 54 0.09 8.34 6.20
C SER A 54 -0.39 6.91 6.43
N HIS A 55 0.48 5.99 6.84
CA HIS A 55 0.07 4.64 7.19
C HIS A 55 -0.95 4.64 8.34
N ARG A 56 -0.69 5.41 9.39
CA ARG A 56 -1.59 5.57 10.55
C ARG A 56 -2.93 6.15 10.15
N ILE A 57 -2.95 7.25 9.40
CA ILE A 57 -4.20 7.88 8.94
C ILE A 57 -5.02 6.89 8.11
N ARG A 58 -4.41 6.17 7.16
CA ARG A 58 -5.12 5.22 6.29
C ARG A 58 -5.78 4.09 7.07
N LEU A 59 -5.09 3.55 8.09
CA LEU A 59 -5.63 2.49 8.94
C LEU A 59 -6.76 3.00 9.84
N LEU A 60 -6.55 4.16 10.49
CA LEU A 60 -7.56 4.81 11.31
C LEU A 60 -8.81 5.15 10.49
N ALA A 61 -8.63 5.70 9.29
CA ALA A 61 -9.72 6.06 8.39
C ALA A 61 -10.54 4.84 7.96
N ASN A 62 -9.86 3.73 7.65
CA ASN A 62 -10.53 2.48 7.33
C ASN A 62 -11.31 1.90 8.52
N ALA A 63 -10.77 1.99 9.75
CA ALA A 63 -11.48 1.59 10.97
C ALA A 63 -12.67 2.51 11.30
N ALA A 64 -12.60 3.78 10.90
CA ALA A 64 -13.58 4.81 11.17
C ALA A 64 -14.68 4.97 10.11
N ALA A 65 -14.62 4.25 8.98
CA ALA A 65 -15.49 4.49 7.82
C ALA A 65 -17.00 4.51 8.16
N ASP A 66 -17.44 3.63 9.07
CA ASP A 66 -18.83 3.52 9.54
C ASP A 66 -19.05 4.13 10.94
N ARG A 67 -18.22 5.10 11.33
CA ARG A 67 -18.24 5.78 12.64
C ARG A 67 -18.24 7.29 12.46
N ARG A 68 -18.62 8.00 13.53
CA ARG A 68 -18.61 9.48 13.60
C ARG A 68 -17.48 10.03 14.48
N VAL A 69 -16.38 9.28 14.58
CA VAL A 69 -15.28 9.57 15.51
C VAL A 69 -14.56 10.88 15.16
N ALA A 70 -14.37 11.17 13.87
CA ALA A 70 -13.70 12.39 13.42
C ALA A 70 -14.59 13.63 13.62
N GLU A 71 -15.90 13.50 13.41
CA GLU A 71 -16.87 14.56 13.66
C GLU A 71 -16.94 14.90 15.16
N ALA A 72 -16.90 13.87 16.02
CA ALA A 72 -16.83 14.05 17.48
C ALA A 72 -15.52 14.74 17.90
N TRP A 73 -14.38 14.33 17.32
CA TRP A 73 -13.10 14.98 17.57
C TRP A 73 -13.10 16.44 17.13
N GLN A 74 -13.53 16.75 15.91
CA GLN A 74 -13.62 18.13 15.43
C GLN A 74 -14.57 19.00 16.26
N SER A 75 -15.62 18.42 16.83
CA SER A 75 -16.52 19.17 17.73
C SER A 75 -15.83 19.52 19.05
N ALA A 76 -14.99 18.63 19.57
CA ALA A 76 -14.24 18.84 20.80
C ALA A 76 -13.00 19.73 20.59
N GLU A 77 -12.34 19.61 19.44
CA GLU A 77 -11.13 20.34 19.06
C GLU A 77 -11.24 20.93 17.64
N PRO A 78 -11.97 22.04 17.46
CA PRO A 78 -12.29 22.59 16.13
C PRO A 78 -11.10 23.04 15.29
N HIS A 79 -9.97 23.33 15.93
CA HIS A 79 -8.76 23.82 15.28
C HIS A 79 -7.69 22.74 15.11
N SER A 80 -8.02 21.46 15.36
CA SER A 80 -7.06 20.36 15.20
C SER A 80 -6.84 20.04 13.72
N PRO A 81 -5.63 20.29 13.15
CA PRO A 81 -5.35 19.91 11.77
C PRO A 81 -5.43 18.40 11.57
N ASP A 82 -4.96 17.61 12.56
CA ASP A 82 -5.02 16.14 12.51
C ASP A 82 -6.45 15.61 12.40
N ALA A 83 -7.41 16.23 13.11
CA ALA A 83 -8.81 15.83 13.02
C ALA A 83 -9.38 16.09 11.61
N VAL A 84 -9.00 17.21 10.98
CA VAL A 84 -9.44 17.56 9.61
C VAL A 84 -8.80 16.64 8.57
N VAL A 85 -7.50 16.35 8.69
CA VAL A 85 -6.80 15.41 7.80
C VAL A 85 -7.36 13.99 7.91
N LEU A 86 -7.59 13.49 9.13
CA LEU A 86 -8.20 12.17 9.32
C LEU A 86 -9.62 12.12 8.75
N ARG A 87 -10.43 13.18 8.94
CA ARG A 87 -11.76 13.26 8.33
C ARG A 87 -11.71 13.20 6.80
N ALA A 88 -10.76 13.89 6.18
CA ALA A 88 -10.61 13.85 4.73
C ALA A 88 -10.44 12.41 4.21
N ASP A 89 -9.54 11.62 4.79
CA ASP A 89 -9.31 10.25 4.33
C ASP A 89 -10.50 9.32 4.68
N ILE A 90 -11.19 9.53 5.81
CA ILE A 90 -12.43 8.81 6.15
C ILE A 90 -13.49 8.99 5.05
N GLU A 91 -13.71 10.23 4.58
CA GLU A 91 -14.71 10.50 3.57
C GLU A 91 -14.32 9.89 2.21
N VAL A 92 -13.04 9.88 1.86
CA VAL A 92 -12.54 9.12 0.70
C VAL A 92 -12.80 7.63 0.87
N MET A 93 -12.53 7.05 2.05
CA MET A 93 -12.79 5.63 2.32
C MET A 93 -14.28 5.28 2.24
N ARG A 94 -15.17 6.18 2.69
CA ARG A 94 -16.63 6.05 2.54
C ARG A 94 -17.03 6.04 1.06
N MET A 95 -16.44 6.88 0.22
CA MET A 95 -16.70 6.86 -1.23
C MET A 95 -16.28 5.52 -1.87
N PHE A 96 -15.11 4.99 -1.50
CA PHE A 96 -14.69 3.65 -1.94
C PHE A 96 -15.58 2.53 -1.39
N ALA A 97 -16.09 2.65 -0.16
CA ALA A 97 -17.02 1.66 0.40
C ALA A 97 -18.34 1.60 -0.39
N VAL A 98 -18.84 2.74 -0.88
CA VAL A 98 -19.99 2.79 -1.80
C VAL A 98 -19.65 2.14 -3.15
N ALA A 99 -18.51 2.51 -3.75
CA ALA A 99 -18.05 1.92 -5.02
C ALA A 99 -17.92 0.39 -4.97
N ARG A 100 -17.40 -0.16 -3.86
CA ARG A 100 -17.27 -1.62 -3.66
C ARG A 100 -18.61 -2.37 -3.62
N ARG A 101 -19.71 -1.68 -3.32
CA ARG A 101 -21.07 -2.26 -3.37
C ARG A 101 -21.67 -2.27 -4.79
N GLY A 102 -20.89 -1.86 -5.81
CA GLY A 102 -21.30 -1.87 -7.20
C GLY A 102 -21.95 -0.56 -7.69
N THR A 103 -21.94 0.50 -6.87
CA THR A 103 -22.51 1.80 -7.24
C THR A 103 -21.42 2.86 -7.23
N MET A 104 -21.17 3.52 -8.36
CA MET A 104 -20.25 4.65 -8.38
C MET A 104 -20.86 5.84 -7.62
N PRO A 105 -20.14 6.50 -6.69
CA PRO A 105 -20.66 7.67 -6.01
C PRO A 105 -20.98 8.79 -7.01
N ALA A 106 -22.06 9.53 -6.75
CA ALA A 106 -22.43 10.69 -7.55
C ALA A 106 -21.32 11.76 -7.51
N VAL A 107 -21.08 12.42 -8.65
CA VAL A 107 -20.02 13.43 -8.80
C VAL A 107 -20.09 14.54 -7.75
N ASN A 108 -21.29 15.01 -7.41
CA ASN A 108 -21.47 16.04 -6.37
C ASN A 108 -20.98 15.60 -4.97
N ARG A 109 -21.03 14.30 -4.65
CA ARG A 109 -20.48 13.74 -3.41
C ARG A 109 -18.96 13.62 -3.48
N LEU A 110 -18.43 13.28 -4.65
CA LEU A 110 -16.98 13.29 -4.89
C LEU A 110 -16.45 14.72 -4.74
N ASP A 111 -17.09 15.72 -5.35
CA ASP A 111 -16.67 17.13 -5.26
C ASP A 111 -16.74 17.67 -3.83
N TRP A 112 -17.76 17.27 -3.08
CA TRP A 112 -17.84 17.61 -1.66
C TRP A 112 -16.70 16.99 -0.85
N THR A 113 -16.36 15.72 -1.13
CA THR A 113 -15.22 15.03 -0.50
C THR A 113 -13.89 15.68 -0.89
N ALA A 114 -13.73 16.08 -2.16
CA ALA A 114 -12.56 16.79 -2.65
C ALA A 114 -12.39 18.14 -1.93
N ARG A 115 -13.48 18.90 -1.70
CA ARG A 115 -13.43 20.14 -0.90
C ARG A 115 -12.98 19.91 0.54
N ILE A 116 -13.36 18.80 1.18
CA ILE A 116 -12.87 18.47 2.53
C ILE A 116 -11.38 18.17 2.50
N CYS A 117 -10.89 17.44 1.49
CA CYS A 117 -9.46 17.18 1.35
C CYS A 117 -8.66 18.46 1.07
N LEU A 118 -9.20 19.37 0.24
CA LEU A 118 -8.59 20.68 0.01
C LEU A 118 -8.55 21.51 1.30
N HIS A 119 -9.63 21.55 2.07
CA HIS A 119 -9.64 22.21 3.37
C HIS A 119 -8.61 21.59 4.34
N ALA A 120 -8.45 20.26 4.33
CA ALA A 120 -7.41 19.59 5.10
C ALA A 120 -6.00 20.02 4.67
N SER A 121 -5.78 20.23 3.36
CA SER A 121 -4.50 20.74 2.85
C SER A 121 -4.21 22.19 3.27
N GLU A 122 -5.25 23.00 3.47
CA GLU A 122 -5.11 24.37 4.00
C GLU A 122 -4.82 24.36 5.50
N ALA A 123 -5.46 23.46 6.25
CA ALA A 123 -5.28 23.32 7.69
C ALA A 123 -3.91 22.72 8.07
N ALA A 124 -3.35 21.86 7.21
CA ALA A 124 -2.06 21.21 7.39
C ALA A 124 -1.18 21.39 6.13
N PRO A 125 -0.65 22.61 5.89
CA PRO A 125 -0.02 22.96 4.62
C PRO A 125 1.25 22.18 4.32
N ASP A 126 1.96 21.65 5.31
CA ASP A 126 3.16 20.83 5.10
C ASP A 126 2.85 19.33 4.94
N ASP A 127 1.64 18.89 5.33
CA ASP A 127 1.25 17.49 5.31
C ASP A 127 0.93 17.03 3.88
N PRO A 128 1.62 16.01 3.33
CA PRO A 128 1.31 15.48 2.00
C PRO A 128 0.01 14.67 1.98
N HIS A 129 -0.50 14.21 3.12
CA HIS A 129 -1.60 13.24 3.18
C HIS A 129 -2.91 13.72 2.54
N PRO A 130 -3.38 14.97 2.73
CA PRO A 130 -4.57 15.47 2.04
C PRO A 130 -4.49 15.34 0.52
N TRP A 131 -3.30 15.52 -0.07
CA TRP A 131 -3.06 15.34 -1.49
C TRP A 131 -3.08 13.86 -1.90
N VAL A 132 -2.60 12.95 -1.02
CA VAL A 132 -2.77 11.50 -1.20
C VAL A 132 -4.25 11.13 -1.25
N SER A 133 -5.08 11.67 -0.36
CA SER A 133 -6.53 11.45 -0.35
C SER A 133 -7.19 11.97 -1.64
N LEU A 134 -6.80 13.15 -2.14
CA LEU A 134 -7.28 13.69 -3.42
C LEU A 134 -6.91 12.81 -4.62
N VAL A 135 -5.65 12.39 -4.75
CA VAL A 135 -5.20 11.48 -5.83
C VAL A 135 -5.92 10.12 -5.73
N THR A 136 -6.17 9.65 -4.51
CA THR A 136 -6.93 8.42 -4.24
C THR A 136 -8.38 8.55 -4.72
N LEU A 137 -9.04 9.67 -4.39
CA LEU A 137 -10.42 10.00 -4.75
C LEU A 137 -10.58 10.20 -6.26
N ALA A 138 -9.59 10.80 -6.93
CA ALA A 138 -9.58 11.05 -8.37
C ALA A 138 -9.91 9.81 -9.22
N ARG A 139 -9.60 8.61 -8.71
CA ARG A 139 -9.94 7.34 -9.36
C ARG A 139 -11.45 7.10 -9.49
N LEU A 140 -12.26 7.61 -8.57
CA LEU A 140 -13.71 7.42 -8.59
C LEU A 140 -14.44 8.39 -9.54
N TYR A 141 -13.73 9.39 -10.08
CA TYR A 141 -14.28 10.23 -11.14
C TYR A 141 -14.23 9.47 -12.47
N GLU A 142 -15.33 9.51 -13.23
CA GLU A 142 -15.35 9.01 -14.60
C GLU A 142 -14.36 9.81 -15.46
N GLY A 143 -13.43 9.12 -16.12
CA GLY A 143 -12.33 9.75 -16.88
C GLY A 143 -11.25 10.46 -16.03
N GLY A 144 -11.36 10.41 -14.70
CA GLY A 144 -10.45 11.09 -13.77
C GLY A 144 -10.85 12.53 -13.46
N HIS A 145 -10.11 13.18 -12.55
CA HIS A 145 -10.36 14.58 -12.18
C HIS A 145 -9.36 15.51 -12.89
N ALA A 146 -9.82 16.67 -13.39
CA ALA A 146 -9.00 17.62 -14.14
C ALA A 146 -7.77 18.12 -13.35
N GLU A 147 -7.95 18.37 -12.04
CA GLU A 147 -6.86 18.86 -11.17
C GLU A 147 -5.88 17.76 -10.71
N THR A 148 -6.03 16.50 -11.13
CA THR A 148 -5.19 15.39 -10.63
C THR A 148 -3.69 15.66 -10.83
N GLY A 149 -3.32 16.26 -11.96
CA GLY A 149 -1.92 16.64 -12.23
C GLY A 149 -1.38 17.67 -11.23
N ARG A 150 -2.20 18.68 -10.87
CA ARG A 150 -1.84 19.67 -9.86
C ARG A 150 -1.74 19.05 -8.47
N TRP A 151 -2.70 18.20 -8.08
CA TRP A 151 -2.66 17.49 -6.79
C TRP A 151 -1.41 16.62 -6.66
N TRP A 152 -0.98 15.99 -7.75
CA TRP A 152 0.27 15.24 -7.80
C TRP A 152 1.51 16.14 -7.63
N GLN A 153 1.51 17.34 -8.19
CA GLN A 153 2.59 18.31 -8.01
C GLN A 153 2.69 18.80 -6.55
N GLU A 154 1.55 19.14 -5.93
CA GLU A 154 1.48 19.58 -4.54
C GLU A 154 1.98 18.50 -3.55
N LEU A 155 1.62 17.26 -3.82
CA LEU A 155 2.15 16.09 -3.12
C LEU A 155 3.68 16.02 -3.25
N CYS A 156 4.19 16.01 -4.49
CA CYS A 156 5.63 15.87 -4.74
C CYS A 156 6.45 17.04 -4.19
N ALA A 157 5.86 18.23 -4.06
CA ALA A 157 6.50 19.40 -3.49
C ALA A 157 6.76 19.26 -1.97
N ARG A 158 5.94 18.46 -1.27
CA ARG A 158 6.06 18.20 0.18
C ARG A 158 6.91 16.98 0.47
N ASP A 159 6.64 15.89 -0.25
CA ASP A 159 7.39 14.65 -0.12
C ASP A 159 7.48 13.94 -1.50
N PRO A 160 8.56 14.15 -2.26
CA PRO A 160 8.73 13.56 -3.58
C PRO A 160 8.84 12.04 -3.56
N TYR A 161 9.13 11.43 -2.40
CA TYR A 161 9.31 9.99 -2.24
C TYR A 161 8.24 9.36 -1.35
N HIS A 162 7.11 10.04 -1.18
CA HIS A 162 6.00 9.59 -0.34
C HIS A 162 5.43 8.24 -0.79
N ARG A 163 5.73 7.18 -0.02
CA ARG A 163 5.47 5.79 -0.40
C ARG A 163 4.02 5.52 -0.76
N GLU A 164 3.06 5.82 0.12
CA GLU A 164 1.64 5.56 -0.17
C GLU A 164 1.16 6.33 -1.42
N ALA A 165 1.74 7.51 -1.68
CA ALA A 165 1.29 8.35 -2.78
C ALA A 165 1.69 7.77 -4.13
N HIS A 166 2.92 7.27 -4.26
CA HIS A 166 3.36 6.55 -5.45
C HIS A 166 2.57 5.26 -5.69
N HIS A 167 2.16 4.55 -4.63
CA HIS A 167 1.25 3.40 -4.78
C HIS A 167 -0.16 3.83 -5.25
N GLN A 168 -0.70 4.96 -4.78
CA GLN A 168 -1.99 5.46 -5.27
C GLN A 168 -1.90 6.00 -6.71
N GLY A 169 -0.80 6.67 -7.06
CA GLY A 169 -0.48 7.10 -8.42
C GLY A 169 -0.39 5.90 -9.37
N LEU A 170 0.32 4.83 -8.98
CA LEU A 170 0.39 3.60 -9.76
C LEU A 170 -0.99 2.98 -9.99
N ARG A 171 -1.85 2.93 -8.96
CA ARG A 171 -3.23 2.47 -9.11
C ARG A 171 -4.03 3.36 -10.06
N TYR A 172 -3.86 4.68 -10.00
CA TYR A 172 -4.54 5.63 -10.88
C TYR A 172 -4.22 5.38 -12.36
N VAL A 173 -2.93 5.18 -12.70
CA VAL A 173 -2.49 4.95 -14.08
C VAL A 173 -2.60 3.49 -14.54
N SER A 174 -3.15 2.60 -13.71
CA SER A 174 -3.34 1.18 -14.04
C SER A 174 -4.50 0.97 -15.02
N ALA A 175 -4.48 -0.17 -15.73
CA ALA A 175 -5.52 -0.56 -16.69
C ALA A 175 -6.93 -0.65 -16.07
N ARG A 176 -7.02 -0.92 -14.76
CA ARG A 176 -8.28 -0.99 -14.02
C ARG A 176 -8.94 0.38 -13.82
N TRP A 177 -8.18 1.46 -13.95
CA TRP A 177 -8.65 2.82 -13.72
C TRP A 177 -8.43 3.65 -14.99
N HIS A 178 -7.51 4.62 -14.97
CA HIS A 178 -7.41 5.64 -16.01
C HIS A 178 -6.19 5.47 -16.93
N GLY A 179 -5.63 4.27 -17.01
CA GLY A 179 -4.44 4.01 -17.82
C GLY A 179 -4.39 2.62 -18.44
N SER A 180 -3.19 2.05 -18.52
CA SER A 180 -2.92 0.78 -19.20
C SER A 180 -1.76 0.05 -18.53
N HIS A 181 -1.56 -1.23 -18.86
CA HIS A 181 -0.41 -1.97 -18.34
C HIS A 181 0.92 -1.32 -18.72
N GLY A 182 1.06 -0.84 -19.97
CA GLY A 182 2.25 -0.11 -20.40
C GLY A 182 2.48 1.17 -19.61
N ARG A 183 1.43 2.00 -19.42
CA ARG A 183 1.53 3.24 -18.63
C ARG A 183 1.89 2.97 -17.17
N ALA A 184 1.29 1.96 -16.55
CA ALA A 184 1.59 1.57 -15.17
C ALA A 184 3.04 1.09 -15.02
N SER A 185 3.53 0.25 -15.93
CA SER A 185 4.90 -0.24 -15.92
C SER A 185 5.92 0.87 -16.15
N THR A 186 5.66 1.80 -17.08
CA THR A 186 6.51 2.97 -17.29
C THR A 186 6.55 3.87 -16.05
N PHE A 187 5.38 4.20 -15.49
CA PHE A 187 5.30 5.00 -14.26
C PHE A 187 6.09 4.34 -13.12
N ALA A 188 5.87 3.04 -12.88
CA ALA A 188 6.54 2.29 -11.84
C ALA A 188 8.07 2.31 -11.98
N ARG A 189 8.59 2.03 -13.19
CA ARG A 189 10.04 2.03 -13.46
C ARG A 189 10.65 3.42 -13.32
N GLU A 190 10.00 4.46 -13.82
CA GLU A 190 10.48 5.85 -13.67
C GLU A 190 10.55 6.25 -12.20
N ARG A 191 9.50 5.96 -11.41
CA ARG A 191 9.48 6.30 -9.98
C ARG A 191 10.54 5.51 -9.20
N ALA A 192 10.70 4.22 -9.50
CA ALA A 192 11.73 3.38 -8.89
C ALA A 192 13.16 3.86 -9.23
N ALA A 193 13.40 4.26 -10.47
CA ALA A 193 14.71 4.77 -10.91
C ALA A 193 15.05 6.12 -10.27
N ALA A 194 14.06 7.00 -10.09
CA ALA A 194 14.23 8.32 -9.49
C ALA A 194 14.35 8.29 -7.95
N ALA A 195 13.96 7.19 -7.31
CA ALA A 195 13.99 7.05 -5.86
C ALA A 195 15.44 6.92 -5.32
N PRO A 196 15.72 7.45 -4.11
CA PRO A 196 17.01 7.26 -3.46
C PRO A 196 17.31 5.79 -3.21
N LEU A 197 18.60 5.46 -3.12
CA LEU A 197 19.04 4.13 -2.66
C LEU A 197 18.47 3.85 -1.26
N GLY A 198 18.04 2.62 -1.03
CA GLY A 198 17.36 2.17 0.19
C GLY A 198 15.86 2.48 0.22
N SER A 199 15.30 3.18 -0.78
CA SER A 199 13.87 3.50 -0.82
C SER A 199 13.01 2.28 -1.18
N PRO A 200 11.87 2.06 -0.48
CA PRO A 200 10.92 0.99 -0.84
C PRO A 200 10.24 1.24 -2.19
N LEU A 201 10.28 2.46 -2.74
CA LEU A 201 9.74 2.76 -4.07
C LEU A 201 10.39 1.95 -5.19
N ALA A 202 11.57 1.37 -4.95
CA ALA A 202 12.20 0.44 -5.89
C ALA A 202 11.29 -0.75 -6.24
N VAL A 203 10.35 -1.12 -5.37
CA VAL A 203 9.44 -2.27 -5.56
C VAL A 203 8.25 -2.00 -6.49
N LEU A 204 8.04 -0.75 -6.91
CA LEU A 204 6.87 -0.39 -7.73
C LEU A 204 6.72 -1.23 -9.01
N PRO A 205 7.79 -1.62 -9.74
CA PRO A 205 7.66 -2.49 -10.91
C PRO A 205 7.00 -3.83 -10.56
N GLN A 206 7.34 -4.43 -9.41
CA GLN A 206 6.76 -5.69 -8.95
C GLN A 206 5.29 -5.50 -8.54
N VAL A 207 4.94 -4.36 -7.94
CA VAL A 207 3.55 -4.00 -7.63
C VAL A 207 2.74 -3.87 -8.94
N ALA A 208 3.28 -3.17 -9.94
CA ALA A 208 2.63 -2.99 -11.23
C ALA A 208 2.38 -4.33 -11.94
N ARG A 209 3.36 -5.25 -11.90
CA ARG A 209 3.20 -6.60 -12.46
C ARG A 209 2.20 -7.44 -11.70
N ALA A 210 2.16 -7.38 -10.37
CA ALA A 210 1.17 -8.12 -9.59
C ALA A 210 -0.26 -7.63 -9.92
N GLU A 211 -0.44 -6.32 -10.09
CA GLU A 211 -1.71 -5.73 -10.50
C GLU A 211 -2.10 -6.09 -11.94
N GLN A 212 -1.13 -6.11 -12.87
CA GLN A 212 -1.35 -6.62 -14.23
C GLN A 212 -1.78 -8.08 -14.21
N TYR A 213 -1.08 -8.94 -13.44
CA TYR A 213 -1.44 -10.34 -13.31
C TYR A 213 -2.88 -10.50 -12.82
N ARG A 214 -3.26 -9.80 -11.73
CA ARG A 214 -4.62 -9.84 -11.20
C ARG A 214 -5.64 -9.47 -12.26
N HIS A 215 -5.43 -8.34 -12.93
CA HIS A 215 -6.35 -7.86 -13.96
C HIS A 215 -6.53 -8.89 -15.08
N ARG A 216 -5.43 -9.47 -15.56
CA ARG A 216 -5.46 -10.48 -16.63
C ARG A 216 -6.10 -11.78 -16.16
N ALA A 217 -5.77 -12.27 -14.97
CA ALA A 217 -6.38 -13.47 -14.41
C ALA A 217 -7.90 -13.33 -14.24
N GLU A 218 -8.39 -12.12 -13.90
CA GLU A 218 -9.83 -11.81 -13.82
C GLU A 218 -10.54 -11.84 -15.19
N HIS A 219 -9.85 -11.53 -16.29
CA HIS A 219 -10.46 -11.40 -17.64
C HIS A 219 -10.17 -12.59 -18.58
N GLU A 220 -8.99 -13.19 -18.49
CA GLU A 220 -8.50 -14.28 -19.36
C GLU A 220 -8.59 -15.66 -18.68
N GLY A 221 -8.73 -15.69 -17.35
CA GLY A 221 -8.64 -16.89 -16.52
C GLY A 221 -7.19 -17.24 -16.13
N PRO A 222 -6.98 -17.90 -14.97
CA PRO A 222 -5.65 -18.07 -14.35
C PRO A 222 -4.70 -19.06 -15.07
N GLY A 223 -5.14 -19.70 -16.15
CA GLY A 223 -4.42 -20.78 -16.83
C GLY A 223 -3.92 -20.46 -18.25
N SER A 224 -3.97 -19.20 -18.70
CA SER A 224 -3.48 -18.86 -20.03
C SER A 224 -1.95 -19.05 -20.14
N LEU A 225 -1.45 -19.54 -21.28
CA LEU A 225 -0.03 -19.80 -21.50
C LEU A 225 0.85 -18.56 -21.29
N ASP A 226 0.29 -17.37 -21.54
CA ASP A 226 0.97 -16.09 -21.36
C ASP A 226 1.15 -15.73 -19.88
N LEU A 227 0.22 -16.17 -19.01
CA LEU A 227 0.36 -16.00 -17.56
C LEU A 227 1.44 -16.90 -16.94
N LEU A 228 1.81 -18.01 -17.60
CA LEU A 228 2.89 -18.88 -17.13
C LEU A 228 4.27 -18.21 -17.21
N HIS A 229 4.47 -17.32 -18.19
CA HIS A 229 5.73 -16.61 -18.40
C HIS A 229 5.71 -15.19 -17.81
N HIS A 230 4.64 -14.83 -17.09
CA HIS A 230 4.38 -13.47 -16.60
C HIS A 230 5.43 -12.95 -15.61
N TRP A 231 6.35 -13.76 -15.09
CA TRP A 231 7.43 -13.31 -14.20
C TRP A 231 8.84 -13.55 -14.73
N SER A 232 8.98 -14.26 -15.85
CA SER A 232 10.26 -14.86 -16.27
C SER A 232 10.95 -14.13 -17.44
N GLY A 233 10.42 -13.00 -17.89
CA GLY A 233 11.04 -12.22 -18.97
C GLY A 233 12.28 -11.45 -18.50
N ASP A 234 13.23 -11.23 -19.42
CA ASP A 234 14.53 -10.63 -19.13
C ASP A 234 14.42 -9.23 -18.49
N ALA A 235 13.51 -8.40 -19.00
CA ALA A 235 13.26 -7.06 -18.47
C ALA A 235 12.84 -7.10 -17.00
N GLU A 236 12.21 -8.18 -16.55
CA GLU A 236 11.59 -8.22 -15.24
C GLU A 236 12.43 -8.96 -14.22
N LEU A 237 13.24 -9.92 -14.68
CA LEU A 237 14.41 -10.35 -13.94
C LEU A 237 15.37 -9.18 -13.69
N TRP A 238 15.53 -8.27 -14.67
CA TRP A 238 16.31 -7.04 -14.49
C TRP A 238 15.66 -6.12 -13.44
N ASP A 239 14.35 -5.84 -13.52
CA ASP A 239 13.64 -5.03 -12.52
C ASP A 239 13.78 -5.63 -11.10
N LEU A 240 13.70 -6.97 -10.96
CA LEU A 240 13.88 -7.67 -9.68
C LEU A 240 15.29 -7.52 -9.11
N ARG A 241 16.32 -7.76 -9.93
CA ARG A 241 17.73 -7.61 -9.51
C ARG A 241 18.02 -6.16 -9.10
N THR A 242 17.55 -5.20 -9.89
CA THR A 242 17.67 -3.76 -9.58
C THR A 242 16.98 -3.41 -8.27
N THR A 243 15.82 -4.02 -7.97
CA THR A 243 15.11 -3.82 -6.69
C THR A 243 15.91 -4.39 -5.52
N MET A 244 16.43 -5.62 -5.66
CA MET A 244 17.29 -6.24 -4.64
C MET A 244 18.53 -5.40 -4.36
N GLU A 245 19.21 -4.94 -5.40
CA GLU A 245 20.41 -4.11 -5.26
C GLU A 245 20.08 -2.76 -4.61
N ARG A 246 19.16 -1.99 -5.21
CA ARG A 246 18.92 -0.59 -4.81
C ARG A 246 18.17 -0.45 -3.51
N TRP A 247 17.26 -1.36 -3.19
CA TRP A 247 16.51 -1.30 -1.93
C TRP A 247 17.13 -2.22 -0.88
N ILE A 248 17.22 -3.52 -1.13
CA ILE A 248 17.69 -4.46 -0.11
C ILE A 248 19.19 -4.27 0.18
N GLY A 249 20.01 -3.93 -0.83
CA GLY A 249 21.44 -3.69 -0.64
C GLY A 249 21.77 -2.40 0.12
N PHE A 250 20.90 -1.39 0.09
CA PHE A 250 21.12 -0.07 0.70
C PHE A 250 20.12 0.29 1.82
N ARG A 251 19.25 -0.64 2.23
CA ARG A 251 18.28 -0.38 3.30
C ARG A 251 19.01 -0.13 4.63
N THR A 252 18.65 0.96 5.31
CA THR A 252 19.21 1.34 6.62
C THR A 252 18.20 1.24 7.75
N ALA A 253 16.91 1.37 7.44
CA ALA A 253 15.80 1.28 8.37
C ALA A 253 14.57 0.65 7.70
N SER A 254 13.58 0.24 8.49
CA SER A 254 12.28 -0.22 8.01
C SER A 254 11.32 0.96 7.91
N GLY A 255 10.63 1.08 6.76
CA GLY A 255 9.51 2.01 6.59
C GLY A 255 8.24 1.53 7.30
N ALA A 256 7.22 2.38 7.38
CA ALA A 256 5.97 2.05 8.05
C ALA A 256 5.20 0.91 7.36
N GLN A 257 5.32 0.81 6.03
CA GLN A 257 4.69 -0.24 5.22
C GLN A 257 5.68 -1.29 4.68
N ASP A 258 6.87 -1.40 5.27
CA ASP A 258 7.96 -2.29 4.82
C ASP A 258 7.50 -3.74 4.58
N VAL A 259 6.65 -4.25 5.48
CA VAL A 259 6.08 -5.61 5.37
C VAL A 259 5.26 -5.79 4.09
N ALA A 260 4.45 -4.80 3.70
CA ALA A 260 3.63 -4.87 2.50
C ALA A 260 4.48 -4.87 1.23
N ASP A 261 5.56 -4.07 1.22
CA ASP A 261 6.47 -3.95 0.09
C ASP A 261 7.35 -5.20 -0.06
N LEU A 262 7.86 -5.73 1.05
CA LEU A 262 8.64 -6.97 1.07
C LEU A 262 7.80 -8.17 0.62
N ASN A 263 6.49 -8.21 0.95
CA ASN A 263 5.60 -9.24 0.44
C ASN A 263 5.40 -9.17 -1.08
N HIS A 264 5.41 -7.98 -1.68
CA HIS A 264 5.39 -7.84 -3.16
C HIS A 264 6.69 -8.32 -3.79
N LEU A 265 7.83 -7.97 -3.20
CA LEU A 265 9.14 -8.42 -3.67
C LEU A 265 9.28 -9.94 -3.55
N ALA A 266 8.98 -10.51 -2.39
CA ALA A 266 9.03 -11.96 -2.16
C ALA A 266 8.13 -12.72 -3.15
N HIS A 267 6.89 -12.25 -3.34
CA HIS A 267 5.98 -12.83 -4.31
C HIS A 267 6.56 -12.82 -5.74
N ALA A 268 7.10 -11.68 -6.19
CA ALA A 268 7.67 -11.60 -7.52
C ALA A 268 8.92 -12.48 -7.69
N LEU A 269 9.81 -12.55 -6.68
CA LEU A 269 11.00 -13.41 -6.71
C LEU A 269 10.66 -14.90 -6.82
N VAL A 270 9.70 -15.38 -6.02
CA VAL A 270 9.35 -16.81 -6.03
C VAL A 270 8.67 -17.24 -7.33
N HIS A 271 7.88 -16.35 -7.94
CA HIS A 271 7.26 -16.60 -9.24
C HIS A 271 8.25 -16.47 -10.41
N ALA A 272 9.38 -15.79 -10.21
CA ALA A 272 10.51 -15.75 -11.13
C ALA A 272 11.55 -16.87 -10.88
N ASP A 273 11.27 -17.82 -9.98
CA ASP A 273 12.18 -18.91 -9.54
C ASP A 273 13.53 -18.44 -8.94
N LEU A 274 13.60 -17.18 -8.48
CA LEU A 274 14.74 -16.61 -7.76
C LEU A 274 14.67 -16.94 -6.25
N LEU A 275 14.74 -18.23 -5.93
CA LEU A 275 14.44 -18.73 -4.58
C LEU A 275 15.49 -18.37 -3.52
N THR A 276 16.75 -18.18 -3.91
CA THR A 276 17.83 -17.78 -3.00
C THR A 276 17.64 -16.33 -2.55
N GLU A 277 17.36 -15.43 -3.47
CA GLU A 277 17.02 -14.04 -3.20
C GLU A 277 15.71 -13.94 -2.40
N ALA A 278 14.71 -14.75 -2.74
CA ALA A 278 13.46 -14.81 -1.98
C ALA A 278 13.69 -15.24 -0.53
N ALA A 279 14.64 -16.14 -0.26
CA ALA A 279 14.96 -16.57 1.10
C ALA A 279 15.42 -15.40 1.97
N ALA A 280 16.31 -14.55 1.46
CA ALA A 280 16.76 -13.34 2.15
C ALA A 280 15.60 -12.38 2.45
N VAL A 281 14.65 -12.22 1.51
CA VAL A 281 13.45 -11.39 1.74
C VAL A 281 12.52 -12.02 2.78
N PHE A 282 12.34 -13.33 2.80
CA PHE A 282 11.54 -14.01 3.83
C PHE A 282 12.15 -13.93 5.23
N GLU A 283 13.47 -13.88 5.34
CA GLU A 283 14.16 -13.61 6.61
C GLU A 283 13.82 -12.21 7.13
N LEU A 284 13.84 -11.19 6.26
CA LEU A 284 13.44 -9.81 6.60
C LEU A 284 11.97 -9.70 7.01
N LEU A 285 11.09 -10.48 6.36
CA LEU A 285 9.68 -10.54 6.71
C LEU A 285 9.43 -11.13 8.10
N ASP A 286 10.30 -12.03 8.56
CA ASP A 286 10.18 -12.72 9.86
C ASP A 286 8.78 -13.31 10.09
N GLY A 287 8.24 -13.98 9.07
CA GLY A 287 6.91 -14.60 9.15
C GLY A 287 5.71 -13.65 9.07
N ARG A 288 5.92 -12.34 8.94
CA ARG A 288 4.86 -11.34 8.73
C ARG A 288 4.37 -11.38 7.28
N ALA A 289 3.09 -11.72 7.10
CA ALA A 289 2.49 -11.86 5.77
C ALA A 289 1.40 -10.81 5.55
N THR A 290 1.17 -10.48 4.28
CA THR A 290 0.01 -9.72 3.83
C THR A 290 -0.90 -10.59 2.97
N ARG A 291 -2.18 -10.21 2.81
CA ARG A 291 -3.06 -10.94 1.89
C ARG A 291 -2.68 -10.69 0.43
N VAL A 292 -2.43 -9.43 0.09
CA VAL A 292 -1.93 -9.01 -1.23
C VAL A 292 -0.41 -8.98 -1.18
N PRO A 293 0.30 -9.52 -2.19
CA PRO A 293 -0.23 -10.01 -3.48
C PRO A 293 -0.62 -11.48 -3.52
N TRP A 294 -0.37 -12.27 -2.47
CA TRP A 294 -0.57 -13.73 -2.48
C TRP A 294 -1.99 -14.18 -2.85
N SER A 295 -3.01 -13.37 -2.56
CA SER A 295 -4.40 -13.59 -2.98
C SER A 295 -4.59 -13.62 -4.50
N TYR A 296 -3.64 -13.09 -5.27
CA TYR A 296 -3.78 -13.02 -6.73
C TYR A 296 -3.49 -14.38 -7.37
N THR A 297 -2.62 -15.19 -6.76
CA THR A 297 -2.17 -16.49 -7.31
C THR A 297 -2.74 -17.69 -6.55
N GLY A 298 -3.61 -17.47 -5.55
CA GLY A 298 -4.33 -18.52 -4.84
C GLY A 298 -4.73 -18.12 -3.43
N ASP A 299 -4.93 -19.10 -2.56
CA ASP A 299 -5.16 -18.85 -1.14
C ASP A 299 -3.91 -18.22 -0.49
N PRO A 300 -4.01 -17.01 0.12
CA PRO A 300 -2.86 -16.28 0.62
C PRO A 300 -2.00 -17.04 1.63
N GLU A 301 -2.64 -17.76 2.55
CA GLU A 301 -1.95 -18.47 3.63
C GLU A 301 -1.17 -19.67 3.08
N GLN A 302 -1.82 -20.45 2.23
CA GLN A 302 -1.19 -21.58 1.54
C GLN A 302 -0.05 -21.13 0.63
N GLN A 303 -0.25 -20.08 -0.17
CA GLN A 303 0.78 -19.55 -1.06
C GLN A 303 2.00 -19.05 -0.28
N TYR A 304 1.80 -18.19 0.72
CA TYR A 304 2.89 -17.67 1.53
C TYR A 304 3.67 -18.80 2.24
N THR A 305 2.96 -19.73 2.87
CA THR A 305 3.58 -20.83 3.63
C THR A 305 4.37 -21.77 2.72
N ARG A 306 3.79 -22.11 1.55
CA ARG A 306 4.44 -22.94 0.53
C ARG A 306 5.74 -22.31 0.07
N TRP A 307 5.70 -21.04 -0.34
CA TRP A 307 6.85 -20.38 -0.93
C TRP A 307 7.93 -20.05 0.09
N ARG A 308 7.57 -19.62 1.30
CA ARG A 308 8.52 -19.46 2.41
C ARG A 308 9.27 -20.76 2.70
N THR A 309 8.57 -21.90 2.74
CA THR A 309 9.18 -23.21 2.98
C THR A 309 10.14 -23.61 1.86
N ARG A 310 9.74 -23.38 0.59
CA ARG A 310 10.56 -23.72 -0.58
C ARG A 310 11.81 -22.83 -0.68
N ALA A 311 11.66 -21.52 -0.46
CA ALA A 311 12.79 -20.58 -0.44
C ALA A 311 13.77 -20.91 0.69
N GLY A 312 13.27 -21.21 1.90
CA GLY A 312 14.13 -21.61 3.03
C GLY A 312 14.96 -22.87 2.76
N ALA A 313 14.45 -23.82 1.97
CA ALA A 313 15.20 -25.02 1.57
C ALA A 313 16.25 -24.75 0.45
N ALA A 314 16.10 -23.64 -0.29
CA ALA A 314 17.05 -23.21 -1.30
C ALA A 314 18.19 -22.38 -0.69
N GLY A 315 17.89 -21.50 0.27
CA GLY A 315 18.90 -20.64 0.93
C GLY A 315 19.88 -21.37 1.86
N THR A 316 19.60 -22.63 2.23
CA THR A 316 20.51 -23.47 3.03
C THR A 316 21.54 -24.25 2.20
N ARG A 317 21.51 -24.15 0.86
CA ARG A 317 22.45 -24.83 -0.04
C ARG A 317 23.54 -23.89 -0.51
#